data_AF-A0A2V7JB43-F1
#
_entry.id   AF-A0A2V7JB43-F1
#
_cell.length_a   1.000
_cell.length_b   1.000
_cell.length_c   1.000
_cell.angle_alpha   90.00
_cell.angle_beta   90.00
_cell.angle_gamma   90.00
#
_symmetry.space_group_name_H-M   'P 1'
#
loop_
_entity.id
_entity.type
_entity.pdbx_description
1 polymer ?
#
loop_
_entity_poly.entity_id
_entity_poly.type
_entity_poly.pdbx_seq_one_letter_code
_entity_poly.pdbx_strand_id
1 'polypeptide(L)'
;MSFRAPLVAFFNAFTMLYGSCAPTVRSAHSFAGGCMLARWTLCRLVTYLAVIPTAVAAQADKIPWVKGPTKGVLGTEASIGVPAGCLFTGMDGVKVFLEVTENPVSGNERGVVMCQSNATPDPWFVLFSYDQSGYVRDDEGSNLDADAILASVRSGTEAANRERKRRGWGTLSVDGWTTKPFYDRASNNLTWAIEAHDNTGARTVNHSVRLLGRGGVMHADLVTTPNQLAGLVPTFNGMIGGFTYQPGHKYAEWRPGDKVAAYGLTALVAGGAGVALAKSGLLVKFWKLIIAGIAAAAAALKRMWGKLTGRRNEMQPQ
;
A
#
# COMPACT_ATOMS: atom_id res chain seq x y z
N MET A 1 -8.35 0.38 -28.26
CA MET A 1 -7.52 1.00 -27.19
C MET A 1 -8.01 0.48 -25.85
N SER A 2 -7.27 -0.44 -25.23
CA SER A 2 -7.63 -1.05 -23.94
C SER A 2 -6.77 -0.42 -22.86
N PHE A 3 -7.28 0.60 -22.18
CA PHE A 3 -6.62 1.20 -21.02
C PHE A 3 -6.87 0.30 -19.80
N ARG A 4 -5.90 -0.55 -19.46
CA ARG A 4 -5.78 -1.12 -18.11
C ARG A 4 -4.95 -0.16 -17.29
N ALA A 5 -5.58 0.65 -16.44
CA ALA A 5 -4.89 1.34 -15.37
C ALA A 5 -4.56 0.31 -14.27
N PRO A 6 -3.30 0.18 -13.82
CA PRO A 6 -2.97 -0.69 -12.70
C PRO A 6 -3.28 0.08 -11.41
N LEU A 7 -4.23 -0.45 -10.61
CA LEU A 7 -4.37 -0.11 -9.19
C LEU A 7 -3.21 -0.74 -8.42
N VAL A 8 -1.98 -0.32 -8.72
CA VAL A 8 -0.82 -0.60 -7.86
C VAL A 8 -0.79 0.52 -6.85
N ALA A 9 -1.33 0.23 -5.67
CA ALA A 9 -1.25 1.14 -4.56
C ALA A 9 0.19 1.19 -4.04
N PHE A 10 0.70 2.40 -3.84
CA PHE A 10 1.98 2.61 -3.19
C PHE A 10 1.74 2.42 -1.69
N PHE A 11 2.47 1.53 -1.04
CA PHE A 11 2.55 1.46 0.42
C PHE A 11 3.95 0.99 0.77
N ASN A 12 4.77 1.91 1.27
CA ASN A 12 5.97 1.54 2.01
C ASN A 12 6.25 2.58 3.07
N ALA A 13 6.10 2.14 4.31
CA ALA A 13 7.30 1.80 5.06
C ALA A 13 7.01 0.54 5.86
N PHE A 14 8.03 -0.31 6.04
CA PHE A 14 7.96 -1.60 6.72
C PHE A 14 7.33 -2.75 5.94
N THR A 15 8.12 -3.40 5.08
CA THR A 15 8.36 -4.85 5.20
C THR A 15 9.73 -5.24 4.61
N MET A 16 10.62 -5.69 5.49
CA MET A 16 11.80 -6.57 5.33
C MET A 16 12.95 -6.23 4.34
N LEU A 17 14.10 -5.94 4.97
CA LEU A 17 15.42 -6.44 4.57
C LEU A 17 15.39 -7.95 4.29
N TYR A 18 15.56 -8.35 3.03
CA TYR A 18 16.44 -9.47 2.68
C TYR A 18 17.17 -9.12 1.38
N GLY A 19 18.49 -9.16 1.45
CA GLY A 19 19.43 -8.65 0.46
C GLY A 19 19.76 -9.61 -0.68
N SER A 20 20.29 -8.99 -1.72
CA SER A 20 20.83 -9.57 -2.94
C SER A 20 22.14 -10.34 -2.76
N CYS A 21 22.50 -11.00 -3.86
CA CYS A 21 23.83 -11.42 -4.31
C CYS A 21 24.43 -12.71 -3.73
N ALA A 22 24.73 -13.62 -4.65
CA ALA A 22 25.83 -14.56 -4.53
C ALA A 22 26.79 -14.36 -5.73
N PRO A 23 28.07 -14.75 -5.57
CA PRO A 23 29.16 -14.44 -6.47
C PRO A 23 29.50 -15.59 -7.44
N THR A 24 30.35 -15.23 -8.39
CA THR A 24 31.14 -16.00 -9.35
C THR A 24 31.88 -17.21 -8.76
N VAL A 25 31.80 -18.38 -9.43
CA VAL A 25 32.88 -19.39 -9.51
C VAL A 25 32.83 -20.11 -10.88
N ARG A 26 34.00 -20.15 -11.55
CA ARG A 26 34.45 -21.01 -12.69
C ARG A 26 34.16 -22.51 -12.44
N SER A 27 34.10 -23.47 -13.36
CA SER A 27 34.85 -23.74 -14.60
C SER A 27 34.22 -24.92 -15.36
N ALA A 28 34.40 -24.89 -16.69
CA ALA A 28 34.69 -25.98 -17.66
C ALA A 28 34.22 -27.42 -17.40
N HIS A 29 33.54 -28.01 -18.40
CA HIS A 29 34.13 -29.03 -19.29
C HIS A 29 33.29 -29.21 -20.57
N SER A 30 33.99 -29.27 -21.71
CA SER A 30 33.49 -29.56 -23.06
C SER A 30 33.18 -31.05 -23.23
N PHE A 31 32.14 -31.38 -23.99
CA PHE A 31 32.15 -32.53 -24.89
C PHE A 31 31.34 -32.22 -26.16
N ALA A 32 32.00 -32.40 -27.30
CA ALA A 32 31.46 -32.29 -28.64
C ALA A 32 30.83 -33.61 -29.09
N GLY A 33 29.87 -33.54 -30.02
CA GLY A 33 29.54 -34.68 -30.87
C GLY A 33 28.12 -34.71 -31.43
N GLY A 34 28.00 -34.48 -32.73
CA GLY A 34 27.21 -35.36 -33.59
C GLY A 34 25.83 -34.89 -34.06
N CYS A 35 25.78 -34.50 -35.34
CA CYS A 35 24.60 -34.43 -36.20
C CYS A 35 23.67 -35.66 -36.08
N MET A 36 22.36 -35.43 -36.11
CA MET A 36 21.49 -36.11 -37.09
C MET A 36 20.12 -35.42 -37.20
N LEU A 37 19.72 -35.20 -38.44
CA LEU A 37 18.45 -34.68 -38.89
C LEU A 37 17.30 -35.61 -38.48
N ALA A 38 16.26 -35.06 -37.85
CA ALA A 38 14.94 -35.68 -37.84
C ALA A 38 13.86 -34.60 -37.94
N ARG A 39 13.37 -34.47 -39.17
CA ARG A 39 12.22 -33.69 -39.61
C ARG A 39 10.96 -34.21 -38.89
N TRP A 40 10.36 -33.42 -38.00
CA TRP A 40 8.98 -33.61 -37.56
C TRP A 40 8.28 -32.26 -37.54
N THR A 41 7.56 -32.00 -38.63
CA THR A 41 6.69 -30.84 -38.83
C THR A 41 5.36 -31.08 -38.12
N LEU A 42 4.85 -30.02 -37.49
CA LEU A 42 3.48 -29.83 -36.99
C LEU A 42 2.94 -30.85 -35.97
N CYS A 43 2.81 -30.40 -34.72
CA CYS A 43 1.49 -30.22 -34.08
C CYS A 43 1.70 -29.84 -32.61
N ARG A 44 1.68 -28.54 -32.28
CA ARG A 44 1.16 -28.02 -31.01
C ARG A 44 0.74 -26.58 -31.24
N LEU A 45 -0.53 -26.41 -31.60
CA LEU A 45 -1.25 -25.17 -31.40
C LEU A 45 -1.28 -24.96 -29.88
N VAL A 46 -0.28 -24.25 -29.32
CA VAL A 46 -0.30 -23.85 -27.91
C VAL A 46 -1.19 -22.62 -27.86
N THR A 47 -2.49 -22.85 -27.82
CA THR A 47 -3.47 -21.87 -27.36
C THR A 47 -3.12 -21.58 -25.90
N TYR A 48 -2.36 -20.51 -25.66
CA TYR A 48 -2.20 -19.92 -24.33
C TYR A 48 -3.56 -19.31 -23.93
N LEU A 49 -4.49 -20.17 -23.51
CA LEU A 49 -5.63 -19.74 -22.70
C LEU A 49 -5.05 -19.32 -21.36
N ALA A 50 -4.85 -18.02 -21.19
CA ALA A 50 -4.51 -17.41 -19.91
C ALA A 50 -5.67 -17.60 -18.92
N VAL A 51 -5.81 -18.81 -18.37
CA VAL A 51 -6.73 -19.13 -17.27
C VAL A 51 -6.03 -18.77 -15.96
N ILE A 52 -5.80 -17.47 -15.73
CA ILE A 52 -5.51 -16.96 -14.38
C ILE A 52 -6.27 -15.65 -14.10
N PRO A 53 -7.62 -15.66 -14.01
CA PRO A 53 -8.28 -14.60 -13.25
C PRO A 53 -9.25 -15.04 -12.16
N THR A 54 -9.48 -16.34 -11.95
CA THR A 54 -10.52 -16.80 -11.01
C THR A 54 -10.11 -16.71 -9.54
N ALA A 55 -8.86 -17.03 -9.20
CA ALA A 55 -8.44 -17.14 -7.80
C ALA A 55 -8.39 -15.79 -7.06
N VAL A 56 -7.77 -14.76 -7.65
CA VAL A 56 -7.68 -13.41 -7.04
C VAL A 56 -9.07 -12.76 -6.93
N ALA A 57 -9.91 -12.92 -7.96
CA ALA A 57 -11.28 -12.44 -7.94
C ALA A 57 -12.12 -13.14 -6.86
N ALA A 58 -11.97 -14.46 -6.70
CA ALA A 58 -12.63 -15.22 -5.65
C ALA A 58 -12.13 -14.88 -4.24
N GLN A 59 -10.90 -14.37 -4.11
CA GLN A 59 -10.38 -13.87 -2.84
C GLN A 59 -11.01 -12.53 -2.45
N ALA A 60 -11.20 -11.62 -3.43
CA ALA A 60 -11.80 -10.31 -3.20
C ALA A 60 -13.26 -10.38 -2.72
N ASP A 61 -14.02 -11.37 -3.20
CA ASP A 61 -15.41 -11.62 -2.78
C ASP A 61 -15.52 -12.00 -1.28
N LYS A 62 -14.41 -12.37 -0.62
CA LYS A 62 -14.36 -12.73 0.79
C LYS A 62 -14.17 -11.53 1.73
N ILE A 63 -13.96 -10.33 1.21
CA ILE A 63 -13.75 -9.14 2.04
C ILE A 63 -15.10 -8.75 2.68
N PRO A 64 -15.23 -8.74 4.02
CA PRO A 64 -16.45 -8.38 4.73
C PRO A 64 -16.71 -6.87 4.68
N TRP A 65 -17.21 -6.39 3.55
CA TRP A 65 -17.54 -4.97 3.36
C TRP A 65 -18.79 -4.56 4.14
N VAL A 66 -18.68 -3.44 4.84
CA VAL A 66 -19.80 -2.72 5.48
C VAL A 66 -20.04 -1.43 4.70
N LYS A 67 -21.29 -1.18 4.32
CA LYS A 67 -21.68 0.05 3.61
C LYS A 67 -21.77 1.22 4.59
N GLY A 68 -21.27 2.38 4.17
CA GLY A 68 -21.55 3.65 4.85
C GLY A 68 -22.98 4.14 4.59
N PRO A 69 -23.53 5.01 5.44
CA PRO A 69 -22.88 5.62 6.60
C PRO A 69 -22.73 4.61 7.76
N THR A 70 -21.53 4.53 8.34
CA THR A 70 -21.26 3.64 9.47
C THR A 70 -20.07 4.13 10.29
N LYS A 71 -19.88 3.57 11.49
CA LYS A 71 -18.68 3.77 12.31
C LYS A 71 -17.73 2.60 12.09
N GLY A 72 -16.64 2.82 11.38
CA GLY A 72 -15.57 1.83 11.20
C GLY A 72 -14.72 1.73 12.46
N VAL A 73 -14.52 0.51 12.96
CA VAL A 73 -13.64 0.24 14.11
C VAL A 73 -12.22 0.00 13.60
N LEU A 74 -11.27 0.81 14.06
CA LEU A 74 -9.85 0.73 13.69
C LEU A 74 -9.07 0.14 14.88
N GLY A 75 -9.25 -1.16 15.09
CA GLY A 75 -8.69 -1.88 16.22
C GLY A 75 -9.29 -1.43 17.56
N THR A 76 -8.51 -1.55 18.63
CA THR A 76 -8.90 -1.05 19.96
C THR A 76 -8.62 0.44 20.13
N GLU A 77 -7.85 1.03 19.21
CA GLU A 77 -7.24 2.35 19.39
C GLU A 77 -8.15 3.48 18.91
N ALA A 78 -8.90 3.28 17.83
CA ALA A 78 -9.64 4.36 17.19
C ALA A 78 -10.88 3.90 16.42
N SER A 79 -11.58 4.87 15.86
CA SER A 79 -12.68 4.68 14.92
C SER A 79 -12.69 5.75 13.85
N ILE A 80 -13.39 5.48 12.75
CA ILE A 80 -13.55 6.38 11.62
C ILE A 80 -15.03 6.48 11.22
N GLY A 81 -15.52 7.70 10.99
CA GLY A 81 -16.79 7.92 10.33
C GLY A 81 -16.70 7.57 8.85
N VAL A 82 -17.43 6.55 8.41
CA VAL A 82 -17.47 6.12 7.01
C VAL A 82 -18.66 6.81 6.34
N PRO A 83 -18.45 7.66 5.33
CA PRO A 83 -19.54 8.40 4.70
C PRO A 83 -20.42 7.52 3.81
N ALA A 84 -21.62 8.01 3.49
CA ALA A 84 -22.49 7.38 2.51
C ALA A 84 -21.80 7.24 1.15
N GLY A 85 -22.04 6.13 0.44
CA GLY A 85 -21.39 5.83 -0.84
C GLY A 85 -19.98 5.23 -0.74
N CYS A 86 -19.47 5.03 0.48
CA CYS A 86 -18.22 4.31 0.72
C CYS A 86 -18.45 2.94 1.36
N LEU A 87 -17.43 2.10 1.28
CA LEU A 87 -17.35 0.79 1.89
C LEU A 87 -16.24 0.79 2.94
N PHE A 88 -16.42 0.04 4.00
CA PHE A 88 -15.42 -0.18 5.03
C PHE A 88 -15.17 -1.67 5.25
N THR A 89 -13.91 -2.03 5.45
CA THR A 89 -13.55 -3.32 6.04
C THR A 89 -12.55 -3.08 7.17
N GLY A 90 -12.72 -3.80 8.27
CA GLY A 90 -11.79 -3.78 9.40
C GLY A 90 -10.64 -4.78 9.23
N MET A 91 -10.05 -5.17 10.36
CA MET A 91 -8.87 -6.04 10.45
C MET A 91 -9.03 -7.41 9.75
N ASP A 92 -10.24 -7.97 9.71
CA ASP A 92 -10.51 -9.28 9.09
C ASP A 92 -10.37 -9.23 7.57
N GLY A 93 -10.80 -8.14 6.93
CA GLY A 93 -10.77 -8.01 5.48
C GLY A 93 -9.60 -7.23 4.92
N VAL A 94 -8.95 -6.37 5.72
CA VAL A 94 -7.85 -5.53 5.22
C VAL A 94 -6.67 -6.34 4.72
N LYS A 95 -6.36 -7.49 5.34
CA LYS A 95 -5.27 -8.36 4.88
C LYS A 95 -5.55 -8.92 3.48
N VAL A 96 -6.76 -9.41 3.27
CA VAL A 96 -7.21 -9.89 1.95
C VAL A 96 -7.21 -8.75 0.95
N PHE A 97 -7.67 -7.55 1.34
CA PHE A 97 -7.63 -6.35 0.49
C PHE A 97 -6.20 -6.02 0.05
N LEU A 98 -5.22 -6.04 0.95
CA LEU A 98 -3.83 -5.76 0.61
C LEU A 98 -3.23 -6.82 -0.31
N GLU A 99 -3.50 -8.11 -0.06
CA GLU A 99 -3.03 -9.19 -0.93
C GLU A 99 -3.57 -9.05 -2.36
N VAL A 100 -4.87 -8.78 -2.52
CA VAL A 100 -5.47 -8.62 -3.87
C VAL A 100 -5.04 -7.34 -4.58
N THR A 101 -4.48 -6.37 -3.85
CA THR A 101 -3.96 -5.10 -4.38
C THR A 101 -2.44 -5.03 -4.46
N GLU A 102 -1.74 -6.17 -4.29
CA GLU A 102 -0.28 -6.28 -4.34
C GLU A 102 0.47 -5.45 -3.30
N ASN A 103 -0.10 -5.37 -2.10
CA ASN A 103 0.50 -4.69 -0.96
C ASN A 103 0.97 -5.72 0.08
N PRO A 104 2.23 -5.62 0.56
CA PRO A 104 2.68 -6.40 1.70
C PRO A 104 1.82 -6.13 2.94
N VAL A 105 1.52 -7.19 3.69
CA VAL A 105 0.85 -7.10 4.99
C VAL A 105 1.91 -7.06 6.09
N SER A 106 1.83 -6.08 6.98
CA SER A 106 2.75 -5.90 8.11
C SER A 106 2.19 -6.43 9.44
N GLY A 107 0.87 -6.62 9.53
CA GLY A 107 0.15 -6.96 10.76
C GLY A 107 -0.34 -5.74 11.53
N ASN A 108 0.04 -4.53 11.10
CA ASN A 108 -0.37 -3.26 11.71
C ASN A 108 -1.66 -2.69 11.13
N GLU A 109 -2.22 -3.32 10.11
CA GLU A 109 -3.41 -2.82 9.42
C GLU A 109 -4.64 -2.84 10.32
N ARG A 110 -5.47 -1.80 10.21
CA ARG A 110 -6.68 -1.61 11.02
C ARG A 110 -7.95 -1.60 10.18
N GLY A 111 -7.88 -1.13 8.94
CA GLY A 111 -9.01 -1.17 8.03
C GLY A 111 -8.77 -0.40 6.75
N VAL A 112 -9.74 -0.46 5.85
CA VAL A 112 -9.76 0.29 4.59
C VAL A 112 -11.13 0.93 4.44
N VAL A 113 -11.13 2.21 4.07
CA VAL A 113 -12.31 2.88 3.52
C VAL A 113 -12.12 3.00 2.01
N MET A 114 -13.04 2.46 1.23
CA MET A 114 -13.01 2.54 -0.24
C MET A 114 -14.24 3.30 -0.73
N CYS A 115 -14.02 4.28 -1.59
CA CYS A 115 -15.05 5.18 -2.08
C CYS A 115 -15.01 5.25 -3.60
N GLN A 116 -16.15 5.55 -4.22
CA GLN A 116 -16.16 5.86 -5.65
C GLN A 116 -15.61 7.26 -5.90
N SER A 117 -14.85 7.44 -6.97
CA SER A 117 -14.58 8.77 -7.49
C SER A 117 -15.83 9.32 -8.19
N ASN A 118 -16.15 10.59 -7.96
CA ASN A 118 -17.18 11.30 -8.73
C ASN A 118 -16.64 11.75 -10.10
N ALA A 119 -15.31 11.75 -10.28
CA ALA A 119 -14.64 12.24 -11.48
C ALA A 119 -14.24 11.11 -12.45
N THR A 120 -13.98 9.90 -11.95
CA THR A 120 -13.57 8.76 -12.78
C THR A 120 -14.30 7.48 -12.34
N PRO A 121 -14.36 6.43 -13.18
CA PRO A 121 -14.95 5.16 -12.79
C PRO A 121 -14.11 4.37 -11.77
N ASP A 122 -12.88 4.80 -11.48
CA ASP A 122 -11.96 4.09 -10.62
C ASP A 122 -12.21 4.46 -9.14
N PRO A 123 -12.32 3.47 -8.24
CA PRO A 123 -12.42 3.75 -6.82
C PRO A 123 -11.08 4.25 -6.29
N TRP A 124 -11.15 5.07 -5.25
CA TRP A 124 -10.00 5.43 -4.42
C TRP A 124 -10.23 4.84 -3.03
N PHE A 125 -9.15 4.73 -2.25
CA PHE A 125 -9.27 4.19 -0.91
C PHE A 125 -8.26 4.81 0.05
N VAL A 126 -8.58 4.71 1.33
CA VAL A 126 -7.71 5.08 2.45
C VAL A 126 -7.41 3.82 3.24
N LEU A 127 -6.13 3.47 3.35
CA LEU A 127 -5.68 2.43 4.27
C LEU A 127 -5.42 3.06 5.63
N PHE A 128 -5.88 2.37 6.67
CA PHE A 128 -5.56 2.67 8.05
C PHE A 128 -4.65 1.58 8.61
N SER A 129 -3.52 1.99 9.20
CA SER A 129 -2.63 1.10 9.96
C SER A 129 -2.15 1.81 11.23
N TYR A 130 -1.74 1.05 12.25
CA TYR A 130 -1.35 1.61 13.55
C TYR A 130 0.06 1.20 13.94
N ASP A 131 0.94 2.19 14.12
CA ASP A 131 2.27 2.00 14.68
C ASP A 131 2.22 2.19 16.21
N GLN A 132 2.42 1.10 16.96
CA GLN A 132 2.45 1.10 18.42
C GLN A 132 3.85 1.43 18.98
N SER A 133 4.50 2.43 18.40
CA SER A 133 5.83 2.88 18.80
C SER A 133 5.85 3.66 20.13
N GLY A 134 4.71 4.19 20.55
CA GLY A 134 4.57 5.08 21.70
C GLY A 134 4.32 6.53 21.28
N TYR A 135 4.43 7.44 22.24
CA TYR A 135 4.27 8.88 22.01
C TYR A 135 5.43 9.41 21.16
N VAL A 136 5.13 9.87 19.95
CA VAL A 136 6.14 10.51 19.08
C VAL A 136 6.20 11.99 19.44
N ARG A 137 7.41 12.47 19.77
CA ARG A 137 7.64 13.89 20.04
C ARG A 137 7.57 14.70 18.73
N ASP A 138 6.99 15.88 18.83
CA ASP A 138 6.68 16.77 17.70
C ASP A 138 7.56 18.03 17.63
N ASP A 139 8.66 18.03 18.38
CA ASP A 139 9.62 19.14 18.44
C ASP A 139 10.32 19.42 17.10
N GLU A 140 10.42 18.41 16.23
CA GLU A 140 10.91 18.53 14.85
C GLU A 140 9.92 19.23 13.89
N GLY A 141 8.68 19.51 14.32
CA GLY A 141 7.59 19.90 13.43
C GLY A 141 7.84 21.13 12.56
N SER A 142 8.72 22.04 12.98
CA SER A 142 9.12 23.24 12.23
C SER A 142 10.42 23.06 11.42
N ASN A 143 11.05 21.89 11.46
CA ASN A 143 12.37 21.65 10.86
C ASN A 143 12.45 20.28 10.15
N LEU A 144 11.55 20.05 9.20
CA LEU A 144 11.54 18.85 8.37
C LEU A 144 12.38 19.06 7.11
N ASP A 145 13.49 18.35 6.99
CA ASP A 145 14.31 18.34 5.76
C ASP A 145 13.66 17.43 4.70
N ALA A 146 12.82 18.04 3.87
CA ALA A 146 12.05 17.33 2.85
C ALA A 146 12.95 16.59 1.83
N ASP A 147 14.15 17.09 1.54
CA ASP A 147 15.02 16.50 0.52
C ASP A 147 15.75 15.28 1.09
N ALA A 148 16.25 15.37 2.32
CA ALA A 148 16.84 14.23 3.04
C ALA A 148 15.80 13.12 3.29
N ILE A 149 14.57 13.49 3.67
CA ILE A 149 13.47 12.54 3.85
C ILE A 149 13.17 11.83 2.53
N LEU A 150 13.07 12.56 1.40
CA LEU A 150 12.76 11.96 0.11
C LEU A 150 13.83 10.95 -0.33
N ALA A 151 15.11 11.25 -0.07
CA ALA A 151 16.20 10.32 -0.33
C ALA A 151 16.03 9.01 0.45
N SER A 152 15.62 9.09 1.72
CA SER A 152 15.30 7.91 2.53
C SER A 152 14.12 7.12 1.95
N VAL A 153 13.04 7.80 1.54
CA VAL A 153 11.87 7.14 0.95
C VAL A 153 12.22 6.41 -0.35
N ARG A 154 13.07 7.01 -1.20
CA ARG A 154 13.59 6.37 -2.42
C ARG A 154 14.35 5.09 -2.08
N SER A 155 15.29 5.14 -1.13
CA SER A 155 16.06 3.97 -0.69
C SER A 155 15.18 2.86 -0.10
N GLY A 156 14.20 3.22 0.74
CA GLY A 156 13.23 2.28 1.30
C GLY A 156 12.38 1.61 0.23
N THR A 157 11.97 2.36 -0.80
CA THR A 157 11.21 1.83 -1.94
C THR A 157 12.04 0.84 -2.76
N GLU A 158 13.29 1.17 -3.05
CA GLU A 158 14.23 0.25 -3.73
C GLU A 158 14.45 -1.04 -2.93
N ALA A 159 14.54 -0.93 -1.61
CA ALA A 159 14.66 -2.10 -0.74
C ALA A 159 13.42 -3.01 -0.80
N ALA A 160 12.23 -2.42 -0.72
CA ALA A 160 10.96 -3.15 -0.80
C ALA A 160 10.70 -3.75 -2.19
N ASN A 161 11.23 -3.15 -3.25
CA ASN A 161 11.15 -3.73 -4.60
C ASN A 161 11.79 -5.12 -4.70
N ARG A 162 12.72 -5.49 -3.81
CA ARG A 162 13.27 -6.87 -3.77
C ARG A 162 12.17 -7.88 -3.44
N GLU A 163 11.31 -7.57 -2.47
CA GLU A 163 10.19 -8.43 -2.11
C GLU A 163 9.11 -8.46 -3.20
N ARG A 164 8.81 -7.30 -3.79
CA ARG A 164 7.88 -7.21 -4.93
C ARG A 164 8.34 -8.10 -6.08
N LYS A 165 9.63 -8.05 -6.45
CA LYS A 165 10.23 -8.95 -7.45
C LYS A 165 10.14 -10.42 -7.05
N ARG A 166 10.43 -10.76 -5.78
CA ARG A 166 10.33 -12.14 -5.27
C ARG A 166 8.92 -12.72 -5.43
N ARG A 167 7.90 -11.86 -5.30
CA ARG A 167 6.48 -12.22 -5.46
C ARG A 167 5.96 -12.14 -6.90
N GLY A 168 6.77 -11.65 -7.84
CA GLY A 168 6.35 -11.39 -9.22
C GLY A 168 5.43 -10.18 -9.37
N TRP A 169 5.45 -9.25 -8.43
CA TRP A 169 4.72 -7.99 -8.45
C TRP A 169 5.48 -6.90 -9.21
N GLY A 170 4.77 -5.92 -9.75
CA GLY A 170 5.38 -4.75 -10.41
C GLY A 170 6.21 -3.93 -9.44
N THR A 171 7.39 -3.44 -9.83
CA THR A 171 8.22 -2.57 -8.99
C THR A 171 7.78 -1.12 -9.06
N LEU A 172 8.16 -0.32 -8.06
CA LEU A 172 7.82 1.09 -7.95
C LEU A 172 9.07 1.98 -7.94
N SER A 173 8.97 3.16 -8.54
CA SER A 173 10.00 4.20 -8.54
C SER A 173 9.38 5.50 -8.02
N VAL A 174 10.04 6.16 -7.06
CA VAL A 174 9.54 7.40 -6.45
C VAL A 174 9.95 8.61 -7.30
N ASP A 175 8.96 9.35 -7.80
CA ASP A 175 9.17 10.56 -8.59
C ASP A 175 9.57 11.73 -7.69
N GLY A 176 8.78 11.99 -6.64
CA GLY A 176 9.03 13.09 -5.71
C GLY A 176 7.81 13.48 -4.89
N TRP A 177 7.89 14.66 -4.28
CA TRP A 177 6.78 15.25 -3.52
C TRP A 177 5.74 15.88 -4.44
N THR A 178 4.47 15.56 -4.23
CA THR A 178 3.33 16.40 -4.66
C THR A 178 2.89 17.33 -3.54
N THR A 179 3.20 16.99 -2.29
CA THR A 179 3.09 17.87 -1.12
C THR A 179 4.24 17.56 -0.19
N LYS A 180 5.10 18.56 0.08
CA LYS A 180 6.20 18.42 1.04
C LYS A 180 5.65 18.13 2.44
N PRO A 181 6.39 17.37 3.28
CA PRO A 181 5.93 17.05 4.62
C PRO A 181 5.78 18.32 5.47
N PHE A 182 4.66 18.41 6.19
CA PHE A 182 4.40 19.48 7.14
C PHE A 182 3.63 18.96 8.36
N TYR A 183 3.89 19.57 9.51
CA TYR A 183 3.21 19.24 10.77
C TYR A 183 2.25 20.36 11.17
N ASP A 184 1.01 19.99 11.45
CA ASP A 184 -0.01 20.88 12.00
C ASP A 184 -0.15 20.67 13.51
N ARG A 185 0.25 21.69 14.27
CA ARG A 185 0.18 21.69 15.74
C ARG A 185 -1.25 21.71 16.28
N ALA A 186 -2.22 22.24 15.54
CA ALA A 186 -3.60 22.31 16.00
C ALA A 186 -4.27 20.93 16.01
N SER A 187 -3.93 20.09 15.02
CA SER A 187 -4.47 18.74 14.88
C SER A 187 -3.53 17.62 15.33
N ASN A 188 -2.26 17.93 15.61
CA ASN A 188 -1.17 16.97 15.83
C ASN A 188 -0.99 16.00 14.65
N ASN A 189 -1.25 16.47 13.43
CA ASN A 189 -1.14 15.68 12.22
C ASN A 189 0.12 16.03 11.44
N LEU A 190 0.83 15.00 10.97
CA LEU A 190 1.92 15.13 10.02
C LEU A 190 1.44 14.65 8.65
N THR A 191 1.52 15.51 7.64
CA THR A 191 0.92 15.29 6.32
C THR A 191 1.92 15.49 5.20
N TRP A 192 1.86 14.64 4.17
CA TRP A 192 2.67 14.76 2.94
C TRP A 192 1.99 14.06 1.76
N ALA A 193 2.53 14.24 0.56
CA ALA A 193 2.14 13.41 -0.58
C ALA A 193 3.31 13.11 -1.51
N ILE A 194 3.43 11.85 -1.93
CA ILE A 194 4.48 11.34 -2.81
C ILE A 194 3.86 10.80 -4.08
N GLU A 195 4.44 11.16 -5.21
CA GLU A 195 4.16 10.55 -6.50
C GLU A 195 5.20 9.48 -6.82
N ALA A 196 4.74 8.39 -7.42
CA ALA A 196 5.55 7.28 -7.89
C ALA A 196 4.98 6.71 -9.19
N HIS A 197 5.79 5.94 -9.90
CA HIS A 197 5.34 5.17 -11.05
C HIS A 197 5.76 3.70 -10.95
N ASP A 198 4.99 2.81 -11.58
CA ASP A 198 5.34 1.39 -11.70
C ASP A 198 6.21 1.11 -12.94
N ASN A 199 6.62 -0.14 -13.12
CA ASN A 199 7.42 -0.57 -14.28
C ASN A 199 6.69 -0.48 -15.64
N THR A 200 5.41 -0.12 -15.67
CA THR A 200 4.64 0.17 -16.89
C THR A 200 4.53 1.67 -17.17
N GLY A 201 5.01 2.52 -16.25
CA GLY A 201 4.88 3.98 -16.31
C GLY A 201 3.56 4.50 -15.76
N ALA A 202 2.72 3.64 -15.18
CA ALA A 202 1.48 4.08 -14.55
C ALA A 202 1.81 4.81 -13.23
N ARG A 203 1.23 6.01 -13.05
CA ARG A 203 1.53 6.90 -11.93
C ARG A 203 0.49 6.76 -10.82
N THR A 204 0.98 6.78 -9.59
CA THR A 204 0.18 6.73 -8.36
C THR A 204 0.66 7.82 -7.41
N VAL A 205 -0.24 8.31 -6.58
CA VAL A 205 0.04 9.24 -5.48
C VAL A 205 -0.42 8.63 -4.18
N ASN A 206 0.46 8.67 -3.19
CA ASN A 206 0.10 8.51 -1.80
C ASN A 206 0.00 9.86 -1.14
N HIS A 207 -1.19 10.21 -0.66
CA HIS A 207 -1.39 11.35 0.21
C HIS A 207 -1.61 10.82 1.63
N SER A 208 -0.65 11.12 2.50
CA SER A 208 -0.45 10.46 3.78
C SER A 208 -0.67 11.42 4.92
N VAL A 209 -1.38 10.95 5.96
CA VAL A 209 -1.53 11.63 7.24
C VAL A 209 -1.09 10.66 8.34
N ARG A 210 -0.34 11.18 9.30
CA ARG A 210 0.03 10.51 10.54
C ARG A 210 -0.66 11.23 11.68
N LEU A 211 -1.66 10.57 12.23
CA LEU A 211 -2.50 11.07 13.32
C LEU A 211 -1.81 10.68 14.62
N LEU A 212 -1.11 11.61 15.27
CA LEU A 212 -0.36 11.29 16.48
C LEU A 212 -1.31 10.95 17.64
N GLY A 213 -0.96 9.91 18.39
CA GLY A 213 -1.70 9.45 19.57
C GLY A 213 -0.77 9.26 20.77
N ARG A 214 -1.36 8.98 21.94
CA ARG A 214 -0.63 8.76 23.19
C ARG A 214 0.29 7.55 23.13
N GLY A 215 -0.22 6.45 22.57
CA GLY A 215 0.44 5.14 22.58
C GLY A 215 1.06 4.74 21.24
N GLY A 216 1.02 5.62 20.24
CA GLY A 216 1.36 5.28 18.87
C GLY A 216 0.77 6.24 17.86
N VAL A 217 0.82 5.87 16.59
CA VAL A 217 0.43 6.72 15.46
C VAL A 217 -0.49 5.95 14.52
N MET A 218 -1.67 6.51 14.25
CA MET A 218 -2.54 6.00 13.19
C MET A 218 -2.07 6.59 11.85
N HIS A 219 -1.75 5.72 10.92
CA HIS A 219 -1.41 6.06 9.55
C HIS A 219 -2.70 6.01 8.74
N ALA A 220 -3.02 7.10 8.05
CA ALA A 220 -4.09 7.17 7.08
C ALA A 220 -3.48 7.57 5.74
N ASP A 221 -3.56 6.67 4.75
CA ASP A 221 -2.90 6.87 3.46
C ASP A 221 -3.94 6.74 2.35
N LEU A 222 -4.25 7.87 1.71
CA LEU A 222 -5.03 7.94 0.49
C LEU A 222 -4.18 7.50 -0.69
N VAL A 223 -4.67 6.53 -1.43
CA VAL A 223 -4.07 6.09 -2.69
C VAL A 223 -4.95 6.53 -3.85
N THR A 224 -4.33 7.22 -4.80
CA THR A 224 -5.00 7.79 -5.96
C THR A 224 -4.03 8.03 -7.11
N THR A 225 -4.48 8.67 -8.18
CA THR A 225 -3.67 9.08 -9.32
C THR A 225 -3.44 10.61 -9.30
N PRO A 226 -2.39 11.10 -9.97
CA PRO A 226 -2.04 12.53 -9.93
C PRO A 226 -3.17 13.47 -10.39
N ASN A 227 -3.93 13.05 -11.41
CA ASN A 227 -5.06 13.80 -11.96
C ASN A 227 -6.31 13.81 -11.05
N GLN A 228 -6.42 12.89 -10.09
CA GLN A 228 -7.53 12.85 -9.15
C GLN A 228 -7.24 13.57 -7.83
N LEU A 229 -5.96 13.67 -7.45
CA LEU A 229 -5.52 14.13 -6.13
C LEU A 229 -6.19 15.43 -5.69
N ALA A 230 -6.13 16.48 -6.52
CA ALA A 230 -6.65 17.79 -6.16
C ALA A 230 -8.16 17.77 -5.85
N GLY A 231 -8.94 16.97 -6.57
CA GLY A 231 -10.38 16.83 -6.33
C GLY A 231 -10.72 15.94 -5.13
N LEU A 232 -9.83 15.00 -4.77
CA LEU A 232 -10.04 14.08 -3.67
C LEU A 232 -9.58 14.61 -2.31
N VAL A 233 -8.55 15.46 -2.26
CA VAL A 233 -8.00 15.99 -0.99
C VAL A 233 -9.07 16.61 -0.09
N PRO A 234 -10.03 17.43 -0.57
CA PRO A 234 -11.10 17.96 0.30
C PRO A 234 -11.99 16.85 0.89
N THR A 235 -12.32 15.83 0.08
CA THR A 235 -13.14 14.69 0.52
C THR A 235 -12.39 13.84 1.54
N PHE A 236 -11.10 13.60 1.28
CA PHE A 236 -10.22 12.90 2.19
C PHE A 236 -10.07 13.64 3.52
N ASN A 237 -9.82 14.95 3.52
CA ASN A 237 -9.72 15.76 4.73
C ASN A 237 -11.02 15.74 5.54
N GLY A 238 -12.18 15.78 4.87
CA GLY A 238 -13.48 15.61 5.52
C GLY A 238 -13.64 14.24 6.20
N MET A 239 -13.16 13.16 5.56
CA MET A 239 -13.13 11.83 6.16
C MET A 239 -12.19 11.78 7.37
N ILE A 240 -10.98 12.34 7.27
CA ILE A 240 -10.04 12.42 8.38
C ILE A 240 -10.60 13.23 9.55
N GLY A 241 -11.43 14.25 9.30
CA GLY A 241 -12.18 14.95 10.35
C GLY A 241 -13.15 14.06 11.14
N GLY A 242 -13.58 12.93 10.57
CA GLY A 242 -14.38 11.90 11.24
C GLY A 242 -13.56 10.83 11.97
N PHE A 243 -12.23 10.94 11.99
CA PHE A 243 -11.36 10.06 12.78
C PHE A 243 -11.45 10.42 14.26
N THR A 244 -11.48 9.41 15.13
CA THR A 244 -11.48 9.62 16.57
C THR A 244 -10.73 8.52 17.29
N TYR A 245 -9.68 8.90 18.02
CA TYR A 245 -9.05 8.03 19.02
C TYR A 245 -10.03 7.71 20.15
N GLN A 246 -10.02 6.45 20.59
CA GLN A 246 -10.74 6.04 21.80
C GLN A 246 -10.19 6.77 23.04
N PRO A 247 -10.96 6.90 24.12
CA PRO A 247 -10.48 7.49 25.37
C PRO A 247 -9.19 6.82 25.84
N GLY A 248 -8.22 7.63 26.27
CA GLY A 248 -6.90 7.16 26.67
C GLY A 248 -5.90 6.94 25.53
N HIS A 249 -6.27 7.17 24.26
CA HIS A 249 -5.36 7.07 23.11
C HIS A 249 -5.01 8.43 22.47
N LYS A 250 -5.64 9.54 22.87
CA LYS A 250 -5.40 10.85 22.24
C LYS A 250 -4.04 11.40 22.59
N TYR A 251 -3.40 12.10 21.66
CA TYR A 251 -2.08 12.70 21.87
C TYR A 251 -1.99 13.55 23.15
N ALA A 252 -2.97 14.43 23.36
CA ALA A 252 -3.05 15.29 24.54
C ALA A 252 -3.26 14.55 25.88
N GLU A 253 -3.57 13.25 25.85
CA GLU A 253 -3.73 12.43 27.06
C GLU A 253 -2.41 11.82 27.54
N TRP A 254 -1.27 12.12 26.89
CA TRP A 254 0.05 11.69 27.34
C TRP A 254 0.40 12.18 28.75
N ARG A 255 1.10 11.32 29.49
CA ARG A 255 1.51 11.55 30.87
C ARG A 255 2.95 11.09 31.09
N PRO A 256 3.67 11.69 32.05
CA PRO A 256 4.94 11.15 32.52
C PRO A 256 4.83 9.67 32.87
N GLY A 257 5.72 8.85 32.31
CA GLY A 257 5.71 7.39 32.45
C GLY A 257 5.14 6.63 31.25
N ASP A 258 4.43 7.30 30.34
CA ASP A 258 4.04 6.69 29.07
C ASP A 258 5.25 6.40 28.18
N LYS A 259 5.16 5.32 27.39
CA LYS A 259 6.20 4.96 26.42
C LYS A 259 6.35 6.07 25.39
N VAL A 260 7.56 6.60 25.27
CA VAL A 260 7.95 7.55 24.21
C VAL A 260 8.60 6.77 23.08
N ALA A 261 8.22 7.09 21.83
CA ALA A 261 8.84 6.50 20.66
C ALA A 261 10.31 6.91 20.58
N ALA A 262 11.18 5.99 20.12
CA ALA A 262 12.61 6.26 19.99
C ALA A 262 12.98 7.19 18.82
N TYR A 263 11.99 7.75 18.13
CA TYR A 263 12.16 8.52 16.91
C TYR A 263 11.12 9.67 16.84
N GLY A 264 11.41 10.69 16.03
CA GLY A 264 10.56 11.86 15.80
C GLY A 264 9.80 11.85 14.48
N LEU A 265 9.25 13.01 14.10
CA LEU A 265 8.41 13.20 12.91
C LEU A 265 9.14 12.89 11.60
N THR A 266 10.43 13.22 11.50
CA THR A 266 11.26 12.94 10.32
C THR A 266 11.26 11.44 10.00
N ALA A 267 11.43 10.61 11.04
CA ALA A 267 11.41 9.16 10.89
C ALA A 267 10.03 8.66 10.44
N LEU A 268 8.93 9.24 10.92
CA LEU A 268 7.58 8.84 10.50
C LEU A 268 7.36 9.00 8.98
N VAL A 269 7.92 10.03 8.36
CA VAL A 269 7.85 10.21 6.90
C VAL A 269 8.83 9.29 6.19
N ALA A 270 10.06 9.20 6.69
CA ALA A 270 11.14 8.42 6.09
C ALA A 270 10.92 6.90 6.18
N GLY A 271 10.02 6.45 7.05
CA GLY A 271 9.56 5.08 7.15
C GLY A 271 9.75 4.36 8.49
N GLY A 272 9.68 5.10 9.59
CA GLY A 272 9.75 4.60 10.97
C GLY A 272 11.16 4.19 11.42
N ALA A 273 11.25 3.50 12.57
CA ALA A 273 12.49 3.08 13.24
C ALA A 273 13.47 2.26 12.37
N GLY A 274 13.03 1.75 11.22
CA GLY A 274 13.85 0.97 10.29
C GLY A 274 15.00 1.77 9.65
N VAL A 275 14.88 3.10 9.57
CA VAL A 275 15.98 3.98 9.10
C VAL A 275 16.98 4.27 10.22
N ALA A 276 16.50 4.33 11.48
CA ALA A 276 17.35 4.53 12.65
C ALA A 276 18.14 3.27 13.05
N LEU A 277 17.65 2.08 12.69
CA LEU A 277 18.24 0.77 13.04
C LEU A 277 19.30 0.25 12.07
N ALA A 278 19.72 1.02 11.07
CA ALA A 278 20.85 0.67 10.21
C ALA A 278 22.21 0.58 10.97
N LYS A 279 22.22 0.74 12.30
CA LYS A 279 23.39 0.62 13.17
C LYS A 279 23.41 -0.60 14.10
N SER A 280 22.46 -1.54 14.05
CA SER A 280 22.49 -2.75 14.91
C SER A 280 22.31 -4.06 14.11
N GLY A 281 23.41 -4.79 13.89
CA GLY A 281 23.49 -5.97 13.02
C GLY A 281 22.99 -7.29 13.63
N LEU A 282 21.68 -7.51 13.63
CA LEU A 282 21.07 -8.76 14.07
C LEU A 282 19.83 -9.03 13.21
N LEU A 283 19.81 -10.05 12.33
CA LEU A 283 18.61 -10.73 11.77
C LEU A 283 18.95 -11.69 10.59
N VAL A 284 19.94 -12.56 10.77
CA VAL A 284 20.18 -13.71 9.89
C VAL A 284 19.49 -14.92 10.50
N LYS A 285 18.31 -15.30 10.00
CA LYS A 285 17.81 -16.69 9.92
C LYS A 285 16.35 -16.72 9.43
N PHE A 286 16.16 -17.50 8.35
CA PHE A 286 14.96 -18.27 8.00
C PHE A 286 13.96 -17.79 6.92
N TRP A 287 13.74 -18.76 6.02
CA TRP A 287 12.48 -19.24 5.42
C TRP A 287 12.20 -18.99 3.93
N LYS A 288 12.08 -20.15 3.28
CA LYS A 288 11.77 -20.46 1.89
C LYS A 288 10.26 -20.27 1.63
N LEU A 289 9.89 -20.05 0.36
CA LEU A 289 8.68 -20.55 -0.38
C LEU A 289 7.75 -19.50 -1.06
N ILE A 290 7.77 -19.51 -2.42
CA ILE A 290 6.67 -19.53 -3.46
C ILE A 290 5.72 -18.29 -3.55
N ILE A 291 5.46 -17.54 -4.66
CA ILE A 291 5.33 -17.59 -6.15
C ILE A 291 3.87 -17.68 -6.71
N ALA A 292 3.55 -16.71 -7.61
CA ALA A 292 2.51 -16.60 -8.67
C ALA A 292 1.12 -16.06 -8.26
N GLY A 293 0.46 -15.10 -8.94
CA GLY A 293 0.68 -14.33 -10.18
C GLY A 293 -0.54 -13.42 -10.46
N ILE A 294 -0.36 -12.22 -11.05
CA ILE A 294 -1.39 -11.14 -11.00
C ILE A 294 -1.53 -10.36 -12.32
N ALA A 295 -2.59 -10.68 -13.06
CA ALA A 295 -3.17 -9.81 -14.09
C ALA A 295 -4.71 -9.73 -13.96
N ALA A 296 -5.24 -10.14 -12.81
CA ALA A 296 -6.65 -10.44 -12.54
C ALA A 296 -7.38 -9.38 -11.67
N ALA A 297 -6.64 -8.60 -10.89
CA ALA A 297 -7.20 -7.75 -9.83
C ALA A 297 -8.08 -6.59 -10.35
N ALA A 298 -7.71 -5.97 -11.48
CA ALA A 298 -8.43 -4.82 -12.01
C ALA A 298 -9.84 -5.16 -12.55
N ALA A 299 -10.03 -6.37 -13.09
CA ALA A 299 -11.35 -6.81 -13.57
C ALA A 299 -12.30 -7.21 -12.43
N ALA A 300 -11.73 -7.66 -11.30
CA ALA A 300 -12.48 -8.06 -10.11
C ALA A 300 -13.11 -6.85 -9.39
N LEU A 301 -12.36 -5.76 -9.23
CA LEU A 301 -12.82 -4.53 -8.56
C LEU A 301 -14.02 -3.90 -9.29
N LYS A 302 -13.98 -3.82 -10.62
CA LYS A 302 -15.08 -3.27 -11.44
C LYS A 302 -16.35 -4.14 -11.41
N ARG A 303 -16.19 -5.46 -11.40
CA ARG A 303 -17.31 -6.42 -11.36
C ARG A 303 -17.95 -6.52 -9.96
N MET A 304 -17.15 -6.42 -8.91
CA MET A 304 -17.60 -6.39 -7.52
C MET A 304 -18.41 -5.11 -7.22
N TRP A 305 -17.94 -3.96 -7.71
CA TRP A 305 -18.67 -2.69 -7.59
C TRP A 305 -20.05 -2.75 -8.27
N GLY A 306 -20.13 -3.25 -9.51
CA GLY A 306 -21.38 -3.39 -10.24
C GLY A 306 -22.39 -4.34 -9.57
N LYS A 307 -21.92 -5.44 -8.95
CA LYS A 307 -22.78 -6.37 -8.21
C LYS A 307 -23.31 -5.80 -6.89
N LEU A 308 -22.49 -5.06 -6.14
CA LEU A 308 -22.85 -4.54 -4.81
C LEU A 308 -23.70 -3.27 -4.85
N THR A 309 -23.66 -2.52 -5.96
CA THR A 309 -24.39 -1.26 -6.15
C THR A 309 -25.62 -1.39 -7.04
N GLY A 310 -25.90 -2.57 -7.61
CA GLY A 310 -27.11 -2.84 -8.39
C GLY A 310 -27.16 -2.21 -9.80
N ARG A 311 -26.09 -1.54 -10.26
CA ARG A 311 -26.01 -1.01 -11.63
C ARG A 311 -25.58 -2.11 -12.60
N ARG A 312 -26.56 -2.80 -13.21
CA ARG A 312 -26.34 -3.49 -14.50
C ARG A 312 -26.20 -2.42 -15.57
N ASN A 313 -25.07 -2.41 -16.27
CA ASN A 313 -24.95 -1.69 -17.53
C ASN A 313 -25.89 -2.35 -18.54
N GLU A 314 -27.03 -1.71 -18.78
CA GLU A 314 -27.74 -1.82 -20.05
C GLU A 314 -26.86 -1.18 -21.12
N MET A 315 -26.13 -1.97 -21.88
CA MET A 315 -25.62 -1.56 -23.20
C MET A 315 -25.55 -2.79 -24.10
N GLN A 316 -26.67 -3.08 -24.75
CA GLN A 316 -26.68 -3.41 -26.17
C GLN A 316 -27.16 -2.15 -26.90
N PRO A 317 -26.49 -1.81 -28.01
CA PRO A 317 -27.26 -1.60 -29.23
C PRO A 317 -26.78 -2.55 -30.33
N GLN A 318 -27.73 -2.77 -31.24
CA GLN A 318 -27.66 -3.60 -32.44
C GLN A 318 -26.53 -3.20 -33.38
#